data_AF-A0A4T2H6U9-F1
#
_entry.id   AF-A0A4T2H6U9-F1
#
_cell.length_a   1.000
_cell.length_b   1.000
_cell.length_c   1.000
_cell.angle_alpha   90.00
_cell.angle_beta   90.00
_cell.angle_gamma   90.00
#
_symmetry.space_group_name_H-M   'P 1'
#
loop_
_entity.id
_entity.type
_entity.pdbx_description
1 polymer ?
#
loop_
_entity_poly.entity_id
_entity_poly.type
_entity_poly.pdbx_seq_one_letter_code
_entity_poly.pdbx_strand_id
1 'polypeptide(L)'
;MATKEEKNKVITDIKKTAGLLGESLQARDWEQAYEYHDSLKKHLENELLGEFTGNELTKLGIEEIRQLSKKYAYFNKEMRKFQGALVANGKRFLEHAK
;
A
#
# COMPACT_ATOMS: atom_id res chain seq x y z
N MET A 1 26.03 11.09 5.21
CA MET A 1 25.67 9.76 5.74
C MET A 1 24.63 9.98 6.81
N ALA A 2 23.44 9.40 6.65
CA ALA A 2 22.41 9.50 7.68
C ALA A 2 22.83 8.79 8.97
N THR A 3 22.34 9.30 10.10
CA THR A 3 22.56 8.69 11.41
C THR A 3 21.86 7.32 11.49
N LYS A 4 22.37 6.46 12.38
CA LYS A 4 21.75 5.16 12.66
C LYS A 4 20.30 5.30 13.15
N GLU A 5 19.99 6.38 13.86
CA GLU A 5 18.64 6.68 14.35
C GLU A 5 17.67 7.01 13.22
N GLU A 6 18.08 7.86 12.26
CA GLU A 6 17.26 8.20 11.09
C GLU A 6 16.95 6.96 10.24
N LYS A 7 17.96 6.10 10.01
CA LYS A 7 17.80 4.82 9.31
C LYS A 7 16.82 3.89 10.01
N ASN A 8 16.97 3.72 11.32
CA ASN A 8 16.07 2.88 12.11
C ASN A 8 14.64 3.41 12.13
N LYS A 9 14.48 4.74 12.15
CA LYS A 9 13.16 5.39 12.11
C LYS A 9 12.44 5.06 10.80
N VAL A 10 13.12 5.16 9.66
CA VAL A 10 12.53 4.80 8.35
C VAL A 10 12.04 3.35 8.34
N ILE A 11 12.86 2.41 8.82
CA ILE A 11 12.47 0.99 8.89
C ILE A 11 11.27 0.79 9.82
N THR A 12 11.23 1.50 10.94
CA THR A 12 10.14 1.42 11.92
C THR A 12 8.84 1.96 11.33
N ASP A 13 8.89 3.11 10.64
CA ASP A 13 7.72 3.72 9.99
C ASP A 13 7.17 2.79 8.89
N ILE A 14 8.04 2.20 8.06
CA ILE A 14 7.63 1.23 7.03
C ILE A 14 6.88 0.04 7.67
N LYS A 15 7.47 -0.56 8.71
CA LYS A 15 6.87 -1.74 9.37
C LYS A 15 5.55 -1.39 10.04
N LYS A 16 5.47 -0.25 10.72
CA LYS A 16 4.25 0.23 11.37
C LYS A 16 3.14 0.43 10.34
N THR A 17 3.41 1.17 9.26
CA THR A 17 2.41 1.45 8.24
C THR A 17 2.00 0.18 7.47
N ALA A 18 2.93 -0.75 7.23
CA ALA A 18 2.61 -2.05 6.65
C ALA A 18 1.71 -2.89 7.56
N GLY A 19 1.92 -2.85 8.88
CA GLY A 19 1.03 -3.48 9.87
C GLY A 19 -0.37 -2.91 9.83
N LEU A 20 -0.51 -1.59 9.88
CA LEU A 20 -1.81 -0.88 9.81
C LEU A 20 -2.55 -1.15 8.49
N LEU A 21 -1.83 -1.21 7.37
CA LEU A 21 -2.38 -1.63 6.09
C LEU A 21 -2.93 -3.06 6.17
N GLY A 22 -2.16 -3.99 6.74
CA GLY A 22 -2.57 -5.39 6.92
C GLY A 22 -3.83 -5.54 7.78
N GLU A 23 -3.90 -4.81 8.89
CA GLU A 23 -5.07 -4.79 9.79
C GLU A 23 -6.32 -4.26 9.06
N SER A 24 -6.19 -3.14 8.35
CA SER A 24 -7.30 -2.53 7.59
C SER A 24 -7.80 -3.47 6.50
N LEU A 25 -6.89 -4.15 5.81
CA LEU A 25 -7.23 -5.16 4.80
C LEU A 25 -7.98 -6.35 5.41
N GLN A 26 -7.57 -6.86 6.58
CA GLN A 26 -8.28 -7.94 7.27
C GLN A 26 -9.67 -7.50 7.74
N ALA A 27 -9.80 -6.25 8.20
CA ALA A 27 -11.08 -5.66 8.60
C ALA A 27 -12.00 -5.33 7.40
N ARG A 28 -11.50 -5.44 6.16
CA ARG A 28 -12.18 -5.02 4.92
C ARG A 28 -12.48 -3.53 4.87
N ASP A 29 -11.69 -2.73 5.58
CA ASP A 29 -11.74 -1.28 5.51
C ASP A 29 -10.89 -0.80 4.32
N TRP A 30 -11.52 -0.76 3.14
CA TRP A 30 -10.82 -0.48 1.88
C TRP A 30 -10.37 0.97 1.74
N GLU A 31 -11.08 1.91 2.36
CA GLU A 31 -10.72 3.32 2.35
C GLU A 31 -9.49 3.55 3.22
N GLN A 32 -9.52 3.07 4.46
CA GLN A 32 -8.37 3.20 5.37
C GLN A 32 -7.15 2.43 4.85
N ALA A 33 -7.34 1.24 4.28
CA ALA A 33 -6.27 0.50 3.63
C ALA A 33 -5.64 1.28 2.47
N TYR A 34 -6.43 2.02 1.70
CA TYR A 34 -5.89 2.86 0.62
C TYR A 34 -5.03 4.00 1.13
N GLU A 35 -5.44 4.66 2.21
CA GLU A 35 -4.65 5.72 2.85
C GLU A 35 -3.32 5.19 3.39
N TYR A 36 -3.34 4.06 4.10
CA TYR A 36 -2.11 3.45 4.61
C TYR A 36 -1.21 2.95 3.48
N HIS A 37 -1.76 2.47 2.36
CA HIS A 37 -0.95 2.11 1.20
C HIS A 37 -0.25 3.32 0.59
N ASP A 38 -0.93 4.46 0.44
CA ASP A 38 -0.30 5.68 -0.09
C ASP A 38 0.82 6.19 0.83
N SER A 39 0.60 6.16 2.15
CA SER A 39 1.63 6.46 3.14
C SER A 39 2.79 5.47 3.07
N LEU A 40 2.52 4.16 2.99
CA LEU A 40 3.55 3.12 2.88
C LEU A 40 4.40 3.32 1.63
N LYS A 41 3.78 3.66 0.49
CA LYS A 41 4.50 3.94 -0.75
C LYS A 41 5.52 5.07 -0.58
N LYS A 42 5.13 6.19 0.06
CA LYS A 42 6.03 7.30 0.36
C LYS A 42 7.22 6.88 1.22
N HIS A 43 7.00 6.03 2.23
CA HIS A 43 8.08 5.49 3.05
C HIS A 43 9.02 4.57 2.26
N LEU A 44 8.49 3.76 1.34
CA LEU A 44 9.27 2.83 0.50
C LEU A 44 10.10 3.53 -0.58
N GLU A 45 9.75 4.77 -0.92
CA GLU A 45 10.48 5.66 -1.84
C GLU A 45 11.53 6.53 -1.12
N ASN A 46 11.66 6.40 0.22
CA ASN A 46 12.62 7.18 0.99
C ASN A 46 14.07 6.89 0.56
N GLU A 47 14.81 7.95 0.24
CA GLU A 47 16.19 7.88 -0.26
C GLU A 47 17.16 7.19 0.70
N LEU A 48 16.89 7.24 2.02
CA LEU A 48 17.71 6.57 3.04
C LEU A 48 17.73 5.05 2.89
N LEU A 49 16.74 4.46 2.21
CA LEU A 49 16.76 3.03 1.87
C LEU A 49 17.88 2.68 0.89
N GLY A 50 18.33 3.64 0.08
CA GLY A 50 19.48 3.48 -0.82
C GLY A 50 20.81 3.35 -0.09
N GLU A 51 20.89 3.71 1.20
CA GLU A 51 22.08 3.51 2.03
C GLU A 51 22.18 2.10 2.63
N PHE A 52 21.22 1.21 2.37
CA PHE A 52 21.24 -0.19 2.79
C PHE A 52 21.61 -1.09 1.61
N THR A 53 22.31 -2.19 1.91
CA THR A 53 22.52 -3.24 0.93
C THR A 53 21.23 -4.03 0.69
N GLY A 54 21.09 -4.65 -0.49
CA GLY A 54 19.95 -5.51 -0.79
C GLY A 54 19.75 -6.66 0.21
N ASN A 55 20.85 -7.22 0.73
CA ASN A 55 20.79 -8.27 1.77
C ASN A 55 20.24 -7.74 3.10
N GLU A 56 20.59 -6.50 3.50
CA GLU A 56 20.03 -5.88 4.70
C GLU A 56 18.54 -5.62 4.55
N LEU A 57 18.12 -5.04 3.42
CA LEU A 57 16.70 -4.80 3.13
C LEU A 57 15.89 -6.10 3.13
N THR A 58 16.46 -7.18 2.59
CA THR A 58 15.85 -8.51 2.62
C THR A 58 15.71 -9.03 4.05
N LYS A 59 16.78 -8.98 4.87
CA LYS A 59 16.73 -9.41 6.28
C LYS A 59 15.76 -8.58 7.13
N LEU A 60 15.61 -7.29 6.79
CA LEU A 60 14.68 -6.39 7.46
C LEU A 60 13.22 -6.59 7.01
N GLY A 61 12.99 -7.41 5.99
CA GLY A 61 11.66 -7.68 5.42
C GLY A 61 11.14 -6.60 4.47
N ILE A 62 11.96 -5.61 4.11
CA ILE A 62 11.54 -4.46 3.31
C ILE A 62 11.24 -4.88 1.87
N GLU A 63 12.02 -5.80 1.30
CA GLU A 63 11.78 -6.28 -0.06
C GLU A 63 10.47 -7.08 -0.17
N GLU A 64 10.10 -7.85 0.86
CA GLU A 64 8.81 -8.52 0.90
C GLU A 64 7.66 -7.50 0.98
N ILE A 65 7.78 -6.49 1.84
CA ILE A 65 6.80 -5.40 1.95
C ILE A 65 6.65 -4.66 0.60
N ARG A 66 7.74 -4.44 -0.14
CA ARG A 66 7.70 -3.85 -1.49
C ARG A 66 6.91 -4.71 -2.46
N GLN A 67 7.13 -6.03 -2.46
CA GLN A 67 6.39 -6.94 -3.34
C GLN A 67 4.90 -6.97 -2.99
N LEU A 68 4.55 -7.03 -1.70
CA LEU A 68 3.17 -6.99 -1.24
C LEU A 68 2.49 -5.66 -1.58
N SER A 69 3.19 -4.53 -1.42
CA SER A 69 2.69 -3.21 -1.80
C SER A 69 2.37 -3.10 -3.30
N LYS A 70 3.22 -3.67 -4.17
CA LYS A 70 2.95 -3.74 -5.62
C LYS A 70 1.71 -4.59 -5.93
N LYS A 71 1.58 -5.76 -5.29
CA LYS A 71 0.40 -6.63 -5.43
C LYS A 71 -0.88 -5.93 -4.98
N TYR A 72 -0.85 -5.27 -3.81
CA TYR A 72 -1.98 -4.47 -3.33
C TYR A 72 -2.38 -3.41 -4.37
N ALA A 73 -1.42 -2.63 -4.90
CA ALA A 73 -1.71 -1.57 -5.86
C ALA A 73 -2.42 -2.10 -7.11
N TYR A 74 -1.99 -3.27 -7.61
CA TYR A 74 -2.65 -3.96 -8.70
C TYR A 74 -4.08 -4.37 -8.35
N PHE A 75 -4.28 -5.08 -7.23
CA PHE A 75 -5.62 -5.55 -6.85
C PHE A 75 -6.60 -4.42 -6.53
N ASN A 76 -6.14 -3.36 -5.85
CA ASN A 76 -6.97 -2.17 -5.58
C ASN A 76 -7.38 -1.47 -6.89
N LYS A 77 -6.48 -1.39 -7.88
CA LYS A 77 -6.81 -0.85 -9.20
C LYS A 77 -7.89 -1.69 -9.90
N GLU A 78 -7.76 -3.02 -9.89
CA GLU A 78 -8.77 -3.91 -10.48
C GLU A 78 -10.12 -3.79 -9.76
N MET A 79 -10.13 -3.80 -8.42
CA MET A 79 -11.34 -3.60 -7.62
C MET A 79 -12.06 -2.31 -7.99
N ARG A 80 -11.34 -1.18 -8.10
CA ARG A 80 -11.92 0.12 -8.46
C ARG A 80 -12.48 0.13 -9.89
N LYS A 81 -11.87 -0.58 -10.84
CA LYS A 81 -12.44 -0.75 -12.18
C LYS A 81 -13.78 -1.47 -12.14
N PHE A 82 -13.87 -2.57 -11.39
CA PHE A 82 -15.12 -3.31 -11.24
C PHE A 82 -16.20 -2.47 -10.56
N GLN A 83 -15.86 -1.72 -9.50
CA GLN A 83 -16.77 -0.77 -8.88
C GLN A 83 -17.29 0.27 -9.89
N GLY A 84 -16.41 0.84 -10.71
CA GLY A 84 -16.81 1.78 -11.77
C GLY A 84 -17.75 1.16 -12.80
N ALA A 85 -17.50 -0.09 -13.22
CA ALA A 85 -18.38 -0.81 -14.13
C ALA A 85 -19.77 -1.08 -13.52
N LEU A 86 -19.82 -1.45 -12.24
CA LEU A 86 -21.08 -1.63 -11.52
C LEU A 86 -21.88 -0.33 -11.43
N VAL A 87 -21.22 0.81 -11.16
CA VAL A 87 -21.86 2.12 -11.16
C VAL A 87 -22.42 2.46 -12.56
N ALA A 88 -21.67 2.19 -13.62
CA ALA A 88 -22.15 2.41 -14.99
C ALA A 88 -23.36 1.54 -15.34
N ASN A 89 -23.37 0.27 -14.93
CA ASN A 89 -24.52 -0.62 -15.09
C ASN A 89 -25.74 -0.12 -14.29
N GLY A 90 -25.52 0.35 -13.06
CA GLY A 90 -26.58 0.95 -12.24
C GLY A 90 -27.27 2.12 -12.95
N LYS A 91 -26.50 2.98 -13.63
CA LYS A 91 -27.07 4.08 -14.44
C LYS A 91 -27.96 3.56 -15.57
N ARG A 92 -27.52 2.52 -16.29
CA ARG A 92 -28.31 1.89 -17.36
C ARG A 92 -29.61 1.28 -16.84
N PHE A 93 -29.57 0.61 -15.68
CA PHE A 93 -30.79 0.11 -15.05
C PHE A 93 -31.77 1.24 -14.75
N LEU A 94 -31.29 2.38 -14.23
CA LEU A 94 -32.13 3.55 -13.95
C LEU A 94 -32.70 4.22 -15.21
N GLU A 95 -32.00 4.17 -16.33
CA GLU A 95 -32.48 4.67 -17.63
C GLU A 95 -33.65 3.84 -18.17
N HIS A 96 -33.64 2.52 -17.95
CA HIS A 96 -34.67 1.60 -18.43
C HIS A 96 -35.76 1.26 -17.41
N ALA A 97 -35.65 1.76 -16.18
CA ALA A 97 -36.66 1.60 -15.13
C ALA A 97 -37.65 2.79 -15.06
N LYS A 98 -37.54 3.75 -15.99
CA LYS A 98 -38.47 4.86 -16.20
C LYS A 98 -39.35 4.58 -17.41
#